data_AF-A0A067KME1-F1
#
_entry.id   AF-A0A067KME1-F1
#
_cell.length_a   1.000
_cell.length_b   1.000
_cell.length_c   1.000
_cell.angle_alpha   90.00
_cell.angle_beta   90.00
_cell.angle_gamma   90.00
#
_symmetry.space_group_name_H-M   'P 1'
#
loop_
_entity.id
_entity.type
_entity.pdbx_description
1 polymer ?
#
loop_
_entity_poly.entity_id
_entity_poly.type
_entity_poly.pdbx_seq_one_letter_code
_entity_poly.pdbx_strand_id
1 'polypeptide(L)' 'MLRNAFGMMEKKEAEEVISSIATLKGVVLETEDIANAALFLASDESKYVSGINLVVDGGFSLTNPSFAIAMQSLFS' A
#
# COMPACT_ATOMS: atom_id res chain seq x y z
N MET A 1 10.15 3.63 -15.18
CA MET A 1 8.85 4.18 -15.65
C MET A 1 8.05 4.78 -14.50
N LEU A 2 7.74 4.04 -13.43
CA LEU A 2 6.98 4.56 -12.27
C LEU A 2 7.62 5.77 -11.56
N ARG A 3 8.95 5.78 -11.37
CA ARG A 3 9.66 6.91 -10.74
C ARG A 3 9.54 8.23 -11.52
N ASN A 4 9.41 8.19 -12.84
CA ASN A 4 9.24 9.40 -13.65
C ASN A 4 7.79 9.90 -13.59
N ALA A 5 6.81 8.98 -13.50
CA ALA A 5 5.41 9.33 -13.32
C ALA A 5 5.16 9.95 -11.94
N PHE A 6 5.59 9.28 -10.87
CA PHE A 6 5.45 9.83 -9.51
C PHE A 6 6.35 11.05 -9.27
N GLY A 7 7.49 11.17 -9.94
CA GLY A 7 8.37 12.32 -9.82
C GLY A 7 7.82 13.62 -10.44
N MET A 8 6.73 13.53 -11.20
CA MET A 8 6.00 14.69 -11.76
C MET A 8 4.75 15.05 -10.96
N MET A 9 4.34 14.21 -10.01
CA MET A 9 3.14 14.41 -9.19
C MET A 9 3.50 15.18 -7.93
N GLU A 10 2.58 16.04 -7.48
CA GLU A 10 2.67 16.60 -6.13
C GLU A 10 2.49 15.49 -5.09
N LYS A 11 3.14 15.63 -3.93
CA LYS A 11 3.12 14.61 -2.85
C LYS A 11 1.71 14.12 -2.54
N LYS A 12 0.77 15.06 -2.39
CA LYS A 12 -0.63 14.76 -2.05
C LYS A 12 -1.34 13.97 -3.15
N GLU A 13 -1.06 14.28 -4.42
CA GLU A 13 -1.65 13.57 -5.56
C GLU A 13 -1.14 12.12 -5.62
N ALA A 14 0.16 11.92 -5.34
CA ALA A 14 0.74 10.59 -5.26
C ALA A 14 0.12 9.77 -4.11
N GLU A 15 -0.06 10.37 -2.94
CA GLU A 15 -0.70 9.75 -1.77
C GLU A 15 -2.16 9.36 -2.06
N GLU A 16 -2.93 10.25 -2.69
CA GLU A 16 -4.32 9.98 -3.09
C GLU A 16 -4.40 8.83 -4.09
N VAL A 17 -3.52 8.81 -5.11
CA VAL A 17 -3.47 7.71 -6.08
C VAL A 17 -3.13 6.38 -5.39
N ILE A 18 -2.13 6.35 -4.51
CA ILE A 18 -1.73 5.14 -3.79
C ILE A 18 -2.86 4.63 -2.87
N SER A 19 -3.53 5.53 -2.14
CA SER A 19 -4.68 5.17 -1.31
C SER A 19 -5.86 4.64 -2.15
N SER A 20 -6.07 5.19 -3.35
CA SER A 20 -7.16 4.76 -4.23
C SER A 20 -6.97 3.35 -4.79
N ILE A 21 -5.73 2.87 -4.94
CA ILE A 21 -5.43 1.54 -5.50
C ILE A 21 -5.25 0.46 -4.42
N ALA A 22 -4.95 0.82 -3.18
CA ALA A 22 -4.88 -0.13 -2.07
C ALA A 22 -6.26 -0.73 -1.73
N THR A 23 -6.30 -1.92 -1.13
CA THR A 23 -7.57 -2.53 -0.70
C THR A 23 -8.19 -1.73 0.45
N LEU A 24 -7.37 -1.27 1.40
CA LEU A 24 -7.77 -0.40 2.49
C LEU A 24 -8.03 1.02 1.98
N LYS A 25 -9.27 1.52 2.12
CA LYS A 25 -9.69 2.84 1.63
C LYS A 25 -9.74 3.87 2.75
N GLY A 26 -9.52 5.15 2.39
CA GLY A 26 -9.68 6.29 3.31
C GLY A 26 -8.50 6.50 4.26
N VAL A 27 -7.42 5.75 4.09
CA VAL A 27 -6.17 5.85 4.86
C VAL A 27 -5.02 6.01 3.87
N VAL A 28 -4.09 6.91 4.19
CA VAL A 28 -2.83 7.09 3.46
C VAL A 28 -1.75 6.38 4.26
N LEU A 29 -0.89 5.62 3.58
CA LEU A 29 0.26 5.00 4.22
C LEU A 29 1.29 6.09 4.58
N GLU A 30 1.59 6.24 5.86
CA GLU A 30 2.53 7.22 6.38
C GLU A 30 3.83 6.55 6.87
N THR A 31 4.86 7.36 7.12
CA THR A 31 6.14 6.85 7.65
C THR A 31 5.99 6.19 9.02
N GLU A 32 5.04 6.68 9.79
CA GLU A 32 4.66 6.24 11.13
C GLU A 32 4.10 4.82 11.12
N ASP A 33 3.38 4.42 10.07
CA ASP A 33 2.85 3.06 9.93
C ASP A 33 3.99 2.02 9.82
N ILE A 34 5.03 2.36 9.06
CA ILE A 34 6.22 1.52 8.93
C ILE A 34 7.02 1.53 10.24
N ALA A 35 7.15 2.68 10.90
CA ALA A 35 7.82 2.77 12.20
C ALA A 35 7.10 1.93 13.27
N ASN A 36 5.76 1.92 13.28
CA ASN A 36 4.97 1.12 14.20
C ASN A 36 5.08 -0.39 13.91
N ALA A 37 5.11 -0.78 12.64
CA ALA A 37 5.33 -2.18 12.26
C ALA A 37 6.73 -2.66 12.70
N ALA A 38 7.76 -1.82 12.51
CA ALA A 38 9.10 -2.10 13.00
C ALA A 38 9.16 -2.16 14.54
N LEU A 39 8.46 -1.24 15.22
CA LEU A 39 8.35 -1.24 16.68
C LEU A 39 7.71 -2.53 17.20
N PHE A 40 6.61 -2.99 16.60
CA PHE A 40 5.98 -4.27 16.93
C PHE A 40 6.94 -5.44 16.78
N LEU A 41 7.68 -5.52 15.66
CA LEU A 41 8.66 -6.58 15.44
C LEU A 41 9.87 -6.52 16.38
N ALA A 42 10.16 -5.34 16.95
CA ALA A 42 11.25 -5.15 17.91
C ALA A 42 10.81 -5.35 19.36
N SER A 43 9.51 -5.44 19.64
CA SER A 43 8.95 -5.45 20.98
C SER A 43 8.60 -6.86 21.48
N ASP A 44 8.33 -6.99 22.79
CA ASP A 44 7.99 -8.26 23.43
C ASP A 44 6.66 -8.85 22.92
N GLU A 45 5.80 -8.02 22.34
CA GLU A 45 4.53 -8.43 21.70
C GLU A 45 4.76 -9.39 20.53
N SER A 46 5.91 -9.34 19.86
CA SER A 46 6.26 -10.22 18.74
C SER A 46 7.22 -11.35 19.12
N LYS A 47 7.43 -11.63 20.41
CA LYS A 47 8.46 -12.59 20.92
C LYS A 47 8.49 -13.99 20.28
N TYR A 48 7.42 -14.43 19.64
CA TYR A 48 7.31 -15.73 18.98
C TYR A 48 7.00 -15.64 17.48
N VAL A 49 7.06 -14.43 16.91
CA VAL A 49 6.88 -14.15 15.49
C VAL A 49 8.28 -14.06 14.87
N SER A 50 8.64 -15.05 14.05
CA SER A 50 9.95 -15.10 13.38
C SER A 50 9.83 -15.70 11.99
N GLY A 51 10.71 -15.30 11.08
CA GLY A 51 10.76 -15.81 9.71
C GLY A 51 9.68 -15.29 8.76
N ILE A 52 8.98 -14.20 9.13
CA ILE A 52 7.92 -13.59 8.31
C ILE A 52 8.42 -12.36 7.55
N ASN A 53 7.78 -12.07 6.42
CA ASN A 53 7.80 -10.75 5.80
C ASN A 53 6.50 -10.02 6.17
N LEU A 54 6.57 -9.05 7.07
CA LEU A 54 5.41 -8.26 7.47
C LEU A 54 5.13 -7.19 6.41
N VAL A 55 4.24 -7.51 5.47
CA VAL A 55 3.85 -6.59 4.39
C VAL A 55 2.92 -5.51 4.93
N VAL A 56 3.30 -4.24 4.72
CA VAL A 56 2.53 -3.05 5.15
C VAL A 56 2.22 -2.21 3.92
N ASP A 57 1.18 -2.59 3.17
CA ASP A 57 0.84 -1.98 1.87
C ASP A 57 -0.66 -1.72 1.67
N GLY A 58 -1.46 -1.78 2.75
CA GLY A 58 -2.91 -1.62 2.68
C GLY A 58 -3.61 -2.71 1.84
N GLY A 59 -2.99 -3.87 1.65
CA GLY A 59 -3.53 -4.97 0.86
C GLY A 59 -3.45 -4.74 -0.65
N PHE A 60 -2.58 -3.84 -1.11
CA PHE A 60 -2.33 -3.60 -2.53
C PHE A 60 -1.86 -4.89 -3.24
N SER A 61 -0.96 -5.65 -2.61
CA SER A 61 -0.39 -6.87 -3.19
C SER A 61 -1.35 -8.06 -3.26
N LEU A 62 -2.55 -7.97 -2.67
CA LEU A 62 -3.50 -9.09 -2.60
C LEU A 62 -4.40 -9.20 -3.83
N THR A 63 -4.48 -8.16 -4.65
CA THR A 63 -5.40 -8.13 -5.80
C THR A 63 -4.68 -7.68 -7.07
N ASN A 64 -5.15 -8.17 -8.21
CA ASN A 64 -4.77 -7.64 -9.51
C ASN A 64 -5.96 -6.85 -10.10
N PRO A 65 -5.93 -5.51 -10.13
CA PRO A 65 -7.06 -4.72 -10.60
C PRO A 65 -7.26 -4.80 -12.12
N SER A 66 -6.33 -5.40 -12.88
CA SER A 66 -6.38 -5.42 -14.35
C SER A 66 -7.67 -6.02 -14.91
N PHE A 67 -8.19 -7.09 -14.29
CA PHE A 67 -9.45 -7.69 -14.73
C PHE A 67 -10.65 -6.77 -14.47
N ALA A 68 -10.72 -6.14 -13.30
CA ALA A 68 -11.80 -5.22 -12.95
C ALA A 68 -11.79 -3.98 -13.86
N ILE A 69 -10.61 -3.42 -14.13
CA ILE A 69 -10.41 -2.30 -15.06
C ILE A 69 -10.81 -2.69 -16.49
N ALA A 70 -10.38 -3.88 -16.95
CA ALA A 70 -10.75 -4.37 -18.29
C ALA A 70 -12.27 -4.54 -18.43
N MET A 71 -12.95 -5.06 -17.41
CA MET A 71 -14.42 -5.18 -17.41
C MET A 71 -15.11 -3.81 -17.37
N GLN A 72 -14.61 -2.84 -16.59
CA GLN A 72 -15.14 -1.47 -16.62
C GLN A 72 -15.02 -0.84 -18.01
N SER A 73 -13.85 -0.99 -18.65
CA SER A 73 -13.62 -0.46 -20.00
C SER A 73 -14.51 -1.11 -21.07
N LEU A 74 -14.98 -2.34 -20.85
CA LEU A 74 -15.88 -3.05 -21.79
C LEU A 74 -17.32 -2.53 -21.70
N PHE A 75 -17.73 -2.03 -20.54
CA PHE A 75 -19.09 -1.54 -20.27
C PHE A 75 -19.20 0.00 -20.20
N SER A 76 -18.10 0.72 -20.44
CA SER A 76 -18.03 2.20 -20.46
C SER A 76 -18.22 2.79 -21.84
#